data_AF-A0A821L7R5-F1
#
_entry.id   AF-A0A821L7R5-F1
#
_cell.length_a   1.000
_cell.length_b   1.000
_cell.length_c   1.000
_cell.angle_alpha   90.00
_cell.angle_beta   90.00
_cell.angle_gamma   90.00
#
_symmetry.space_group_name_H-M   'P 1'
#
loop_
_entity.id
_entity.type
_entity.pdbx_description
1 polymer ?
#
loop_
_entity_poly.entity_id
_entity_poly.type
_entity_poly.pdbx_seq_one_letter_code
_entity_poly.pdbx_strand_id
1 'polypeptide(L)'
;SSKAASIDNDSSLTSNIYKDILEYVLLCTIDEQPSSSFIYLAELAVELPENWQKNLIDQALFERLHMIDPSSHLLISTTKKSTIRNDVNIIIETRCLHYLAGCYQRLLRQHDHFKLVFEDIRKLFIDHTKTAISLPDLYENQDLSKQWLELLIEGQENSLLYEYIDCVNNESLSQITDEIENLYNSVFRYMYKMIQPLDYFSTELIAYVGALKQLAKWPALVRVYF
;
A
#
# COMPACT_ATOMS: atom_id res chain seq x y z
N SER A 1 -19.62 14.53 36.03
CA SER A 1 -19.89 15.38 34.85
C SER A 1 -18.67 15.53 33.93
N SER A 2 -17.42 15.61 34.42
CA SER A 2 -16.25 15.84 33.54
C SER A 2 -15.69 14.62 32.78
N LYS A 3 -16.04 13.39 33.17
CA LYS A 3 -15.52 12.16 32.55
C LYS A 3 -16.24 11.76 31.25
N ALA A 4 -17.47 12.21 31.05
CA ALA A 4 -18.24 11.94 29.82
C ALA A 4 -17.81 12.86 28.69
N ALA A 5 -17.60 14.15 28.98
CA ALA A 5 -17.16 15.15 28.00
C ALA A 5 -15.74 14.92 27.45
N SER A 6 -14.85 14.24 28.19
CA SER A 6 -13.52 13.87 27.67
C SER A 6 -13.58 12.66 26.72
N ILE A 7 -14.48 11.71 26.97
CA ILE A 7 -14.63 10.49 26.16
C ILE A 7 -15.27 10.82 24.80
N ASP A 8 -16.26 11.72 24.77
CA ASP A 8 -16.91 12.16 23.53
C ASP A 8 -15.99 13.01 22.63
N ASN A 9 -15.00 13.69 23.22
CA ASN A 9 -14.03 14.51 22.47
C ASN A 9 -12.93 13.64 21.84
N ASP A 10 -12.49 12.58 22.53
CA ASP A 10 -11.50 11.64 21.99
C ASP A 10 -12.09 10.73 20.89
N SER A 11 -13.37 10.34 21.01
CA SER A 11 -14.05 9.52 20.01
C SER A 11 -14.30 10.28 18.70
N SER A 12 -14.74 11.54 18.79
CA SER A 12 -14.95 12.40 17.63
C SER A 12 -13.65 12.79 16.92
N LEU A 13 -12.58 13.06 17.68
CA LEU A 13 -11.25 13.31 17.11
C LEU A 13 -10.73 12.08 16.34
N THR A 14 -10.87 10.89 16.94
CA THR A 14 -10.44 9.63 16.32
C THR A 14 -11.26 9.30 15.07
N SER A 15 -12.57 9.57 15.07
CA SER A 15 -13.43 9.42 13.90
C SER A 15 -12.98 10.31 12.73
N ASN A 16 -12.62 11.57 13.00
CA ASN A 16 -12.07 12.47 11.99
C ASN A 16 -10.72 11.98 11.44
N ILE A 17 -9.86 11.43 12.28
CA ILE A 17 -8.56 10.87 11.87
C ILE A 17 -8.74 9.71 10.88
N TYR A 18 -9.72 8.83 11.09
CA TYR A 18 -9.99 7.73 10.16
C TYR A 18 -10.57 8.22 8.84
N LYS A 19 -11.44 9.23 8.85
CA LYS A 19 -11.87 9.88 7.61
C LYS A 19 -10.68 10.48 6.84
N ASP A 20 -9.76 11.12 7.55
CA ASP A 20 -8.54 11.64 6.93
C ASP A 20 -7.64 10.51 6.38
N ILE A 21 -7.59 9.34 7.02
CA ILE A 21 -6.88 8.18 6.46
C ILE A 21 -7.52 7.75 5.14
N LEU A 22 -8.85 7.67 5.07
CA LEU A 22 -9.54 7.34 3.83
C LEU A 22 -9.16 8.29 2.69
N GLU A 23 -9.22 9.59 2.94
CA GLU A 23 -9.02 10.61 1.90
C GLU A 23 -7.52 10.84 1.59
N TYR A 24 -6.68 11.03 2.61
CA TYR A 24 -5.28 11.42 2.41
C TYR A 24 -4.32 10.24 2.26
N VAL A 25 -4.69 9.05 2.74
CA VAL A 25 -3.83 7.85 2.67
C VAL A 25 -4.35 6.86 1.64
N LEU A 26 -5.64 6.53 1.63
CA LEU A 26 -6.22 5.60 0.65
C LEU A 26 -6.61 6.31 -0.66
N LEU A 27 -6.79 7.64 -0.65
CA LEU A 27 -7.29 8.39 -1.81
C LEU A 27 -8.69 7.96 -2.23
N CYS A 28 -9.49 7.56 -1.24
CA CYS A 28 -10.88 7.16 -1.39
C CYS A 28 -11.80 8.16 -0.67
N THR A 29 -13.09 8.12 -0.98
CA THR A 29 -14.10 8.88 -0.27
C THR A 29 -15.46 8.16 -0.32
N ILE A 30 -16.33 8.49 0.63
CA ILE A 30 -17.76 8.16 0.61
C ILE A 30 -18.63 9.39 0.36
N ASP A 31 -18.02 10.56 0.16
CA ASP A 31 -18.72 11.78 -0.23
C ASP A 31 -18.88 11.81 -1.75
N GLU A 32 -20.10 12.00 -2.25
CA GLU A 32 -20.38 12.12 -3.68
C GLU A 32 -19.86 13.44 -4.27
N GLN A 33 -19.59 14.45 -3.43
CA GLN A 33 -19.15 15.77 -3.85
C GLN A 33 -17.85 16.18 -3.13
N PRO A 34 -16.76 15.40 -3.28
CA PRO A 34 -15.55 15.65 -2.55
C PRO A 34 -14.85 16.92 -3.04
N SER A 35 -14.10 17.55 -2.13
CA SER A 35 -13.32 18.77 -2.42
C SER A 35 -12.10 18.51 -3.31
N SER A 36 -11.62 17.28 -3.38
CA SER A 36 -10.49 16.81 -4.20
C SER A 36 -10.88 15.55 -4.98
N SER A 37 -10.02 15.11 -5.90
CA SER A 37 -10.29 13.89 -6.66
C SER A 37 -9.99 12.64 -5.84
N PHE A 38 -10.90 11.67 -5.83
CA PHE A 38 -10.80 10.42 -5.07
C PHE A 38 -11.54 9.28 -5.77
N ILE A 39 -11.27 8.05 -5.35
CA ILE A 39 -12.12 6.90 -5.66
C ILE A 39 -13.34 6.90 -4.75
N TYR A 40 -14.54 6.84 -5.33
CA TYR A 40 -15.78 6.73 -4.57
C TYR A 40 -16.10 5.28 -4.21
N LEU A 41 -16.23 5.01 -2.92
CA LEU A 41 -16.60 3.70 -2.38
C LEU A 41 -18.11 3.66 -2.12
N ALA A 42 -18.86 3.33 -3.17
CA ALA A 42 -20.32 3.39 -3.16
C ALA A 42 -20.94 2.40 -2.15
N GLU A 43 -20.36 1.21 -2.01
CA GLU A 43 -20.87 0.19 -1.09
C GLU A 43 -20.70 0.62 0.36
N LEU A 44 -19.53 1.17 0.70
CA LEU A 44 -19.27 1.74 2.03
C LEU A 44 -20.12 2.98 2.33
N ALA A 45 -20.52 3.75 1.31
CA ALA A 45 -21.35 4.93 1.47
C ALA A 45 -22.81 4.61 1.86
N VAL A 46 -23.32 3.42 1.50
CA VAL A 46 -24.68 2.99 1.88
C VAL A 46 -24.79 2.73 3.39
N GLU A 47 -23.74 2.21 3.99
CA GLU A 47 -23.66 1.94 5.43
C GLU A 47 -22.97 3.10 6.15
N LEU A 48 -23.49 4.33 6.01
CA LEU A 48 -22.93 5.55 6.62
C LEU A 48 -22.51 5.29 8.08
N PRO A 49 -21.21 5.17 8.36
CA PRO A 49 -20.78 4.79 9.68
C PRO A 49 -20.98 5.98 10.61
N GLU A 50 -21.79 5.82 11.66
CA GLU A 50 -21.94 6.85 12.70
C GLU A 50 -20.61 7.17 13.39
N ASN A 51 -19.69 6.20 13.43
CA ASN A 51 -18.34 6.36 13.98
C ASN A 51 -17.30 5.65 13.08
N TRP A 52 -16.35 6.41 12.54
CA TRP A 52 -15.23 5.81 11.82
C TRP A 52 -14.29 5.07 12.76
N GLN A 53 -13.88 3.88 12.36
CA GLN A 53 -13.02 2.97 13.13
C GLN A 53 -12.07 2.23 12.19
N LYS A 54 -11.04 1.59 12.77
CA LYS A 54 -10.05 0.79 12.03
C LYS A 54 -10.69 -0.20 11.04
N ASN A 55 -11.75 -0.90 11.46
CA ASN A 55 -12.42 -1.91 10.63
C ASN A 55 -13.02 -1.32 9.33
N LEU A 56 -13.43 -0.06 9.35
CA LEU A 56 -13.95 0.62 8.15
C LEU A 56 -12.82 0.97 7.19
N ILE A 57 -11.63 1.31 7.70
CA ILE A 57 -10.45 1.51 6.85
C ILE A 57 -9.98 0.19 6.25
N ASP A 58 -10.04 -0.90 7.03
CA ASP A 58 -9.76 -2.25 6.55
C ASP A 58 -10.71 -2.66 5.41
N GLN A 59 -12.02 -2.46 5.62
CA GLN A 59 -13.03 -2.71 4.60
C GLN A 59 -12.84 -1.83 3.36
N ALA A 60 -12.60 -0.53 3.53
CA ALA A 60 -12.35 0.41 2.43
C ALA A 60 -11.10 0.02 1.62
N LEU A 61 -10.04 -0.41 2.31
CA LEU A 61 -8.82 -0.89 1.68
C LEU A 61 -9.09 -2.17 0.89
N PHE A 62 -9.82 -3.13 1.47
CA PHE A 62 -10.20 -4.37 0.82
C PHE A 62 -11.03 -4.12 -0.45
N GLU A 63 -12.10 -3.29 -0.36
CA GLU A 63 -12.93 -2.89 -1.50
C GLU A 63 -12.08 -2.26 -2.60
N ARG A 64 -11.20 -1.32 -2.24
CA ARG A 64 -10.33 -0.63 -3.20
C ARG A 64 -9.31 -1.54 -3.88
N LEU A 65 -8.80 -2.55 -3.17
CA LEU A 65 -7.84 -3.51 -3.72
C LEU A 65 -8.47 -4.49 -4.72
N HIS A 66 -9.75 -4.82 -4.54
CA HIS A 66 -10.50 -5.74 -5.40
C HIS A 66 -11.32 -5.02 -6.48
N MET A 67 -11.20 -3.69 -6.56
CA MET A 67 -11.84 -2.88 -7.58
C MET A 67 -11.16 -3.08 -8.94
N ILE A 68 -11.88 -3.69 -9.88
CA ILE A 68 -11.37 -4.05 -11.21
C ILE A 68 -11.01 -2.82 -12.04
N ASP A 69 -11.85 -1.78 -11.99
CA ASP A 69 -11.66 -0.53 -12.73
C ASP A 69 -11.81 0.67 -11.80
N PRO A 70 -10.76 1.07 -11.06
CA PRO A 70 -10.82 2.26 -10.21
C PRO A 70 -11.18 3.54 -10.98
N SER A 71 -10.88 3.61 -12.28
CA SER A 71 -11.16 4.81 -13.08
C SER A 71 -12.65 5.06 -13.26
N SER A 72 -13.49 4.02 -13.29
CA SER A 72 -14.95 4.16 -13.36
C SER A 72 -15.58 4.68 -12.07
N HIS A 73 -14.83 4.67 -10.97
CA HIS A 73 -15.24 5.17 -9.65
C HIS A 73 -14.58 6.51 -9.29
N LEU A 74 -13.78 7.09 -10.20
CA LEU A 74 -13.09 8.34 -9.95
C LEU A 74 -14.07 9.52 -9.92
N LEU A 75 -14.13 10.19 -8.78
CA LEU A 75 -14.72 11.52 -8.68
C LEU A 75 -13.62 12.55 -8.95
N ILE A 76 -13.87 13.45 -9.90
CA ILE A 76 -12.97 14.54 -10.22
C ILE A 76 -13.50 15.82 -9.58
N SER A 77 -12.71 16.42 -8.69
CA SER A 77 -13.07 17.73 -8.17
C SER A 77 -13.02 18.77 -9.28
N THR A 78 -14.15 19.41 -9.55
CA THR A 78 -14.25 20.54 -10.47
C THR A 78 -13.84 21.86 -9.82
N THR A 79 -13.44 21.83 -8.54
CA THR A 79 -13.20 23.01 -7.72
C THR A 79 -11.76 23.50 -7.89
N LYS A 80 -11.57 24.81 -8.18
CA LYS A 80 -10.24 25.45 -8.27
C LYS A 80 -9.43 25.46 -6.95
N LYS A 81 -10.02 24.94 -5.85
CA LYS A 81 -9.46 24.89 -4.50
C LYS A 81 -9.27 23.44 -4.03
N SER A 82 -8.77 22.56 -4.89
CA SER A 82 -8.39 21.21 -4.47
C SER A 82 -7.40 21.29 -3.31
N THR A 83 -7.76 20.71 -2.17
CA THR A 83 -6.91 20.64 -0.97
C THR A 83 -5.79 19.61 -1.14
N ILE A 84 -6.02 18.61 -1.99
CA ILE A 84 -5.07 17.57 -2.33
C ILE A 84 -4.75 17.65 -3.82
N ARG A 85 -3.46 17.71 -4.18
CA ARG A 85 -3.00 17.61 -5.57
C ARG A 85 -2.32 16.27 -5.78
N ASN A 86 -3.12 15.25 -6.06
CA ASN A 86 -2.59 13.96 -6.49
C ASN A 86 -2.67 13.86 -8.00
N ASP A 87 -1.66 13.20 -8.58
CA ASP A 87 -1.77 12.72 -9.95
C ASP A 87 -2.91 11.71 -10.01
N VAL A 88 -3.80 11.86 -10.99
CA VAL A 88 -4.91 10.93 -11.24
C VAL A 88 -4.40 9.51 -11.37
N ASN A 89 -3.23 9.30 -12.00
CA ASN A 89 -2.62 7.98 -12.15
C ASN A 89 -2.37 7.28 -10.81
N ILE A 90 -2.05 8.03 -9.75
CA ILE A 90 -1.86 7.47 -8.40
C ILE A 90 -3.20 7.08 -7.79
N ILE A 91 -4.25 7.87 -8.02
CA ILE A 91 -5.60 7.61 -7.49
C ILE A 91 -6.19 6.35 -8.13
N ILE A 92 -6.01 6.17 -9.45
CA ILE A 92 -6.53 5.04 -10.21
C ILE A 92 -5.57 3.85 -10.31
N GLU A 93 -4.51 3.80 -9.49
CA GLU A 93 -3.53 2.70 -9.51
C GLU A 93 -4.24 1.34 -9.37
N THR A 94 -3.95 0.43 -10.30
CA THR A 94 -4.58 -0.90 -10.38
C THR A 94 -3.66 -2.00 -9.85
N ARG A 95 -2.36 -1.72 -9.70
CA ARG A 95 -1.36 -2.65 -9.19
C ARG A 95 -1.43 -2.72 -7.68
N CYS A 96 -1.91 -3.84 -7.15
CA CYS A 96 -2.16 -4.06 -5.72
C CYS A 96 -0.99 -3.63 -4.81
N LEU A 97 0.22 -4.14 -5.08
CA LEU A 97 1.38 -3.89 -4.21
C LEU A 97 1.87 -2.44 -4.30
N HIS A 98 1.75 -1.82 -5.49
CA HIS A 98 2.12 -0.40 -5.67
C HIS A 98 1.14 0.52 -4.96
N TYR A 99 -0.15 0.21 -5.02
CA TYR A 99 -1.17 0.96 -4.30
C TYR A 99 -0.95 0.88 -2.78
N LEU A 100 -0.69 -0.32 -2.24
CA LEU A 100 -0.36 -0.51 -0.81
C LEU A 100 0.91 0.24 -0.40
N ALA A 101 1.98 0.13 -1.18
CA ALA A 101 3.22 0.87 -0.96
C ALA A 101 2.98 2.38 -0.96
N GLY A 102 2.19 2.89 -1.91
CA GLY A 102 1.81 4.29 -1.99
C GLY A 102 1.00 4.77 -0.77
N CYS A 103 0.08 3.94 -0.26
CA CYS A 103 -0.66 4.20 0.97
C CYS A 103 0.30 4.30 2.16
N TYR A 104 1.19 3.32 2.31
CA TYR A 104 2.19 3.31 3.39
C TYR A 104 3.06 4.57 3.37
N GLN A 105 3.55 4.98 2.19
CA GLN A 105 4.35 6.21 2.05
C GLN A 105 3.56 7.47 2.40
N ARG A 106 2.28 7.56 2.03
CA ARG A 106 1.42 8.70 2.40
C ARG A 106 1.17 8.75 3.91
N LEU A 107 1.01 7.59 4.56
CA LEU A 107 0.92 7.48 6.02
C LEU A 107 2.21 7.99 6.68
N LEU A 108 3.38 7.51 6.24
CA LEU A 108 4.67 7.92 6.80
C LEU A 108 4.90 9.43 6.73
N ARG A 109 4.57 10.05 5.59
CA ARG A 109 4.71 11.50 5.38
C ARG A 109 3.86 12.35 6.32
N GLN A 110 2.83 11.75 6.92
CA GLN A 110 1.88 12.40 7.81
C GLN A 110 1.87 11.74 9.21
N HIS A 111 2.99 11.14 9.61
CA HIS A 111 3.15 10.44 10.90
C HIS A 111 2.59 11.26 12.08
N ASP A 112 2.93 12.56 12.16
CA ASP A 112 2.50 13.40 13.28
C ASP A 112 0.98 13.65 13.30
N HIS A 113 0.35 13.73 12.13
CA HIS A 113 -1.11 13.88 11.99
C HIS A 113 -1.83 12.59 12.41
N PHE A 114 -1.28 11.44 12.05
CA PHE A 114 -1.88 10.12 12.29
C PHE A 114 -1.36 9.42 13.55
N LYS A 115 -0.59 10.11 14.40
CA LYS A 115 0.19 9.52 15.51
C LYS A 115 -0.62 8.58 16.42
N LEU A 116 -1.89 8.89 16.67
CA LEU A 116 -2.76 8.09 17.56
C LEU A 116 -3.10 6.71 17.01
N VAL A 117 -3.18 6.56 15.69
CA VAL A 117 -3.60 5.32 15.01
C VAL A 117 -2.51 4.78 14.06
N PHE A 118 -1.35 5.43 14.04
CA PHE A 118 -0.30 5.21 13.06
C PHE A 118 0.14 3.75 13.00
N GLU A 119 0.51 3.15 14.12
CA GLU A 119 0.98 1.75 14.15
C GLU A 119 -0.11 0.76 13.71
N ASP A 120 -1.36 1.02 14.06
CA ASP A 120 -2.49 0.16 13.66
C ASP A 120 -2.71 0.17 12.15
N ILE A 121 -2.62 1.34 11.53
CA ILE A 121 -2.82 1.52 10.09
C ILE A 121 -1.58 1.11 9.31
N ARG A 122 -0.39 1.34 9.86
CA ARG A 122 0.87 0.84 9.32
C ARG A 122 0.85 -0.69 9.23
N LYS A 123 0.43 -1.34 10.32
CA LYS A 123 0.26 -2.79 10.37
C LYS A 123 -0.79 -3.29 9.37
N LEU A 124 -1.89 -2.56 9.19
CA LEU A 124 -2.93 -2.88 8.22
C LEU A 124 -2.34 -3.05 6.80
N PHE A 125 -1.54 -2.10 6.33
CA PHE A 125 -0.93 -2.19 5.00
C PHE A 125 0.03 -3.37 4.87
N ILE A 126 0.81 -3.66 5.92
CA ILE A 126 1.72 -4.82 5.95
C ILE A 126 0.93 -6.13 5.88
N ASP A 127 -0.15 -6.27 6.66
CA ASP A 127 -0.98 -7.47 6.70
C ASP A 127 -1.74 -7.71 5.37
N HIS A 128 -2.23 -6.65 4.71
CA HIS A 128 -2.81 -6.76 3.36
C HIS A 128 -1.76 -7.19 2.32
N THR A 129 -0.54 -6.66 2.42
CA THR A 129 0.57 -7.05 1.53
C THR A 129 0.91 -8.52 1.70
N LYS A 130 1.03 -8.98 2.96
CA LYS A 130 1.24 -10.39 3.30
C LYS A 130 0.13 -11.27 2.75
N THR A 131 -1.12 -10.84 2.92
CA THR A 131 -2.29 -11.54 2.39
C THR A 131 -2.21 -11.68 0.88
N ALA A 132 -1.85 -10.62 0.15
CA ALA A 132 -1.67 -10.67 -1.30
C ALA A 132 -0.58 -11.66 -1.72
N ILE A 133 0.56 -11.66 -1.04
CA ILE A 133 1.69 -12.56 -1.34
C ILE A 133 1.37 -14.03 -0.98
N SER A 134 0.71 -14.26 0.15
CA SER A 134 0.39 -15.60 0.64
C SER A 134 -0.85 -16.21 -0.01
N LEU A 135 -1.75 -15.40 -0.56
CA LEU A 135 -2.99 -15.84 -1.23
C LEU A 135 -3.09 -15.19 -2.62
N PRO A 136 -2.15 -15.49 -3.54
CA PRO A 136 -2.10 -14.84 -4.86
C PRO A 136 -3.38 -15.09 -5.69
N ASP A 137 -4.06 -16.21 -5.46
CA ASP A 137 -5.32 -16.56 -6.12
C ASP A 137 -6.47 -15.57 -5.81
N LEU A 138 -6.39 -14.79 -4.73
CA LEU A 138 -7.37 -13.72 -4.46
C LEU A 138 -7.17 -12.49 -5.35
N TYR A 139 -5.98 -12.37 -5.96
CA TYR A 139 -5.57 -11.23 -6.77
C TYR A 139 -5.37 -11.67 -8.22
N GLU A 140 -6.34 -12.44 -8.75
CA GLU A 140 -6.33 -12.92 -10.13
C GLU A 140 -6.09 -11.73 -11.09
N ASN A 141 -5.25 -11.95 -12.11
CA ASN A 141 -4.79 -10.94 -13.07
C ASN A 141 -3.72 -9.95 -12.56
N GLN A 142 -3.24 -10.07 -11.32
CA GLN A 142 -2.10 -9.30 -10.83
C GLN A 142 -0.80 -10.11 -10.94
N ASP A 143 0.25 -9.51 -11.51
CA ASP A 143 1.60 -10.07 -11.47
C ASP A 143 2.34 -9.57 -10.22
N LEU A 144 2.02 -10.18 -9.07
CA LEU A 144 2.55 -9.78 -7.77
C LEU A 144 4.09 -9.91 -7.70
N SER A 145 4.65 -10.91 -8.37
CA SER A 145 6.11 -11.12 -8.40
C SER A 145 6.82 -10.01 -9.16
N LYS A 146 6.29 -9.61 -10.32
CA LYS A 146 6.82 -8.47 -11.07
C LYS A 146 6.65 -7.18 -10.30
N GLN A 147 5.48 -6.95 -9.70
CA GLN A 147 5.25 -5.76 -8.89
C GLN A 147 6.22 -5.67 -7.71
N TRP A 148 6.47 -6.79 -7.01
CA TRP A 148 7.43 -6.82 -5.92
C TRP A 148 8.85 -6.48 -6.38
N LEU A 149 9.27 -6.98 -7.54
CA LEU A 149 10.55 -6.62 -8.16
C LEU A 149 10.64 -5.13 -8.52
N GLU A 150 9.58 -4.56 -9.09
CA GLU A 150 9.49 -3.12 -9.39
C GLU A 150 9.69 -2.30 -8.10
N LEU A 151 9.01 -2.67 -7.00
CA LEU A 151 9.19 -2.00 -5.71
C LEU A 151 10.61 -2.15 -5.15
N LEU A 152 11.24 -3.32 -5.27
CA LEU A 152 12.65 -3.53 -4.87
C LEU A 152 13.61 -2.64 -5.65
N ILE A 153 13.32 -2.38 -6.93
CA ILE A 153 14.13 -1.48 -7.76
C ILE A 153 13.92 -0.02 -7.32
N GLU A 154 12.68 0.42 -7.24
CA GLU A 154 12.32 1.79 -6.84
C GLU A 154 12.76 2.12 -5.40
N GLY A 155 12.73 1.13 -4.51
CA GLY A 155 13.11 1.26 -3.10
C GLY A 155 14.60 1.55 -2.88
N GLN A 156 15.45 1.39 -3.90
CA GLN A 156 16.88 1.69 -3.78
C GLN A 156 17.14 3.19 -3.60
N GLU A 157 16.29 4.03 -4.19
CA GLU A 157 16.42 5.49 -4.16
C GLU A 157 15.35 6.16 -3.28
N ASN A 158 14.39 5.38 -2.78
CA ASN A 158 13.26 5.87 -1.99
C ASN A 158 13.24 5.23 -0.61
N SER A 159 13.69 5.97 0.41
CA SER A 159 13.81 5.47 1.80
C SER A 159 12.47 5.05 2.42
N LEU A 160 11.37 5.72 2.10
CA LEU A 160 10.04 5.37 2.61
C LEU A 160 9.55 4.06 2.00
N LEU A 161 9.84 3.84 0.71
CA LEU A 161 9.54 2.58 0.04
C LEU A 161 10.43 1.45 0.57
N TYR A 162 11.72 1.73 0.77
CA TYR A 162 12.63 0.79 1.40
C TYR A 162 12.13 0.33 2.78
N GLU A 163 11.66 1.26 3.61
CA GLU A 163 11.12 0.95 4.95
C GLU A 163 9.89 0.05 4.86
N TYR A 164 8.98 0.30 3.92
CA TYR A 164 7.83 -0.55 3.67
C TYR A 164 8.25 -1.99 3.30
N ILE A 165 9.17 -2.13 2.34
CA ILE A 165 9.70 -3.43 1.91
C ILE A 165 10.36 -4.16 3.07
N ASP A 166 11.15 -3.45 3.88
CA ASP A 166 11.82 -4.04 5.04
C ASP A 166 10.81 -4.53 6.08
N CYS A 167 9.76 -3.77 6.36
CA CYS A 167 8.69 -4.20 7.27
C CYS A 167 7.99 -5.46 6.77
N VAL A 168 7.58 -5.48 5.49
CA VAL A 168 6.90 -6.63 4.89
C VAL A 168 7.80 -7.86 4.92
N ASN A 169 9.09 -7.73 4.60
CA ASN A 169 10.02 -8.85 4.58
C ASN A 169 10.34 -9.38 5.98
N ASN A 170 10.54 -8.50 6.95
CA ASN A 170 10.78 -8.92 8.33
C ASN A 170 9.59 -9.70 8.90
N GLU A 171 8.36 -9.33 8.54
CA GLU A 171 7.18 -10.09 8.94
C GLU A 171 6.99 -11.38 8.14
N SER A 172 7.05 -11.31 6.80
CA SER A 172 6.74 -12.44 5.92
C SER A 172 7.79 -13.54 6.00
N LEU A 173 9.07 -13.18 6.07
CA LEU A 173 10.17 -14.15 6.08
C LEU A 173 10.42 -14.78 7.45
N SER A 174 9.73 -14.31 8.50
CA SER A 174 9.78 -14.94 9.81
C SER A 174 9.21 -16.37 9.80
N GLN A 175 8.28 -16.64 8.87
CA GLN A 175 7.66 -17.93 8.62
C GLN A 175 7.52 -18.14 7.11
N ILE A 176 8.61 -18.55 6.45
CA ILE A 176 8.58 -18.80 5.00
C ILE A 176 7.58 -19.94 4.71
N THR A 177 6.57 -19.62 3.92
CA THR A 177 5.63 -20.58 3.32
C THR A 177 6.02 -20.86 1.86
N ASP A 178 5.43 -21.88 1.26
CA ASP A 178 5.65 -22.23 -0.14
C ASP A 178 5.28 -21.06 -1.08
N GLU A 179 4.23 -20.30 -0.75
CA GLU A 179 3.78 -19.14 -1.53
C GLU A 179 4.79 -18.00 -1.50
N ILE A 180 5.37 -17.72 -0.32
CA ILE A 180 6.44 -16.73 -0.18
C ILE A 180 7.68 -17.20 -0.96
N GLU A 181 8.04 -18.48 -0.87
CA GLU A 181 9.14 -19.03 -1.65
C GLU A 181 8.87 -18.92 -3.17
N ASN A 182 7.65 -19.21 -3.61
CA ASN A 182 7.22 -19.09 -4.99
C ASN A 182 7.27 -17.65 -5.52
N LEU A 183 6.90 -16.67 -4.69
CA LEU A 183 7.07 -15.24 -5.00
C LEU A 183 8.54 -14.95 -5.30
N TYR A 184 9.45 -15.29 -4.38
CA TYR A 184 10.87 -15.00 -4.53
C TYR A 184 11.52 -15.74 -5.69
N ASN A 185 11.19 -17.02 -5.88
CA ASN A 185 11.59 -17.79 -7.06
C ASN A 185 11.19 -17.08 -8.36
N SER A 186 9.97 -16.54 -8.41
CA SER A 186 9.47 -15.82 -9.57
C SER A 186 10.15 -14.46 -9.77
N VAL A 187 10.43 -13.73 -8.68
CA VAL A 187 11.26 -12.51 -8.69
C VAL A 187 12.64 -12.79 -9.28
N PHE A 188 13.35 -13.82 -8.79
CA PHE A 188 14.66 -14.19 -9.33
C PHE A 188 14.61 -14.62 -10.80
N ARG A 189 13.55 -15.35 -11.21
CA ARG A 189 13.34 -15.70 -12.63
C ARG A 189 13.11 -14.46 -13.49
N TYR A 190 12.36 -13.47 -13.01
CA TYR A 190 12.20 -12.20 -13.71
C TYR A 190 13.53 -11.48 -13.87
N MET A 191 14.28 -11.34 -12.77
CA MET A 191 15.62 -10.73 -12.81
C MET A 191 16.53 -11.46 -13.81
N TYR A 192 16.59 -12.79 -13.78
CA TYR A 192 17.40 -13.57 -14.71
C TYR A 192 17.04 -13.29 -16.18
N LYS A 193 15.74 -13.32 -16.51
CA LYS A 193 15.26 -13.05 -17.87
C LYS A 193 15.58 -11.63 -18.32
N MET A 194 15.43 -10.65 -17.43
CA MET A 194 15.68 -9.24 -17.73
C MET A 194 17.16 -8.90 -17.85
N ILE A 195 18.03 -9.59 -17.10
CA ILE A 195 19.49 -9.39 -17.12
C ILE A 195 20.13 -10.06 -18.32
N GLN A 196 19.62 -11.21 -18.76
CA GLN A 196 20.23 -11.99 -19.86
C GLN A 196 20.58 -11.19 -21.12
N PRO A 197 19.72 -10.29 -21.62
CA PRO A 197 20.02 -9.50 -22.82
C PRO A 197 20.83 -8.23 -22.54
N LEU A 198 21.16 -7.91 -21.28
CA LEU A 198 21.81 -6.65 -20.92
C LEU A 198 23.33 -6.71 -21.09
N ASP A 199 23.90 -5.61 -21.56
CA ASP A 199 25.35 -5.39 -21.55
C ASP A 199 25.84 -5.03 -20.13
N TYR A 200 27.10 -5.36 -19.86
CA TYR A 200 27.77 -5.12 -18.56
C TYR A 200 27.81 -3.66 -18.11
N PHE A 201 27.58 -2.71 -19.02
CA PHE A 201 27.61 -1.26 -18.74
C PHE A 201 26.22 -0.63 -18.65
N SER A 202 25.14 -1.42 -18.77
CA SER A 202 23.78 -0.89 -18.71
C SER A 202 23.42 -0.40 -17.31
N THR A 203 22.72 0.72 -17.24
CA THR A 203 22.17 1.28 -16.00
C THR A 203 21.12 0.36 -15.39
N GLU A 204 20.41 -0.39 -16.22
CA GLU A 204 19.41 -1.39 -15.88
C GLU A 204 20.04 -2.53 -15.09
N LEU A 205 21.23 -3.00 -15.50
CA LEU A 205 21.97 -4.02 -14.75
C LEU A 205 22.33 -3.52 -13.33
N ILE A 206 22.68 -2.25 -13.17
CA ILE A 206 22.98 -1.65 -11.86
C ILE A 206 21.75 -1.74 -10.95
N ALA A 207 20.56 -1.44 -11.47
CA ALA A 207 19.31 -1.54 -10.72
C ALA A 207 19.04 -2.99 -10.26
N TYR A 208 19.23 -3.99 -11.12
CA TYR A 208 19.05 -5.39 -10.71
C TYR A 208 20.11 -5.86 -9.71
N VAL A 209 21.37 -5.42 -9.83
CA VAL A 209 22.41 -5.69 -8.83
C VAL A 209 22.06 -5.05 -7.50
N GLY A 210 21.50 -3.84 -7.51
CA GLY A 210 20.99 -3.17 -6.31
C GLY A 210 19.86 -3.96 -5.64
N ALA A 211 18.93 -4.51 -6.42
CA ALA A 211 17.85 -5.35 -5.92
C ALA A 211 18.40 -6.65 -5.28
N LEU A 212 19.38 -7.31 -5.91
CA LEU A 212 20.06 -8.47 -5.31
C LEU A 212 20.75 -8.12 -3.98
N LYS A 213 21.46 -6.98 -3.93
CA LYS A 213 22.10 -6.50 -2.70
C LYS A 213 21.10 -6.22 -1.59
N GLN A 214 19.92 -5.70 -1.95
CA GLN A 214 18.84 -5.50 -1.00
C GLN A 214 18.30 -6.85 -0.50
N LEU A 215 18.01 -7.79 -1.39
CA LEU A 215 17.53 -9.14 -1.05
C LEU A 215 18.50 -9.90 -0.13
N ALA A 216 19.80 -9.73 -0.33
CA ALA A 216 20.84 -10.33 0.50
C ALA A 216 20.88 -9.81 1.95
N LYS A 217 20.10 -8.77 2.28
CA LYS A 217 19.98 -8.27 3.67
C LYS A 217 19.12 -9.17 4.55
N TRP A 218 18.22 -9.97 3.97
CA TRP A 218 17.34 -10.85 4.74
C TRP A 218 17.94 -12.26 4.84
N PRO A 219 18.37 -12.72 6.04
CA PRO A 219 19.10 -14.00 6.18
C PRO A 219 18.31 -15.22 5.71
N ALA A 220 16.98 -15.16 5.81
CA ALA A 220 16.07 -16.18 5.32
C ALA A 220 16.24 -16.42 3.81
N LEU A 221 16.34 -15.35 3.02
CA LEU A 221 16.56 -15.46 1.58
C LEU A 221 17.98 -15.89 1.25
N VAL A 222 18.97 -15.38 2.00
CA VAL A 222 20.38 -15.81 1.85
C VAL A 222 20.48 -17.32 1.99
N ARG A 223 19.94 -17.91 3.06
CA ARG A 223 20.03 -19.37 3.28
C ARG A 223 19.42 -20.24 2.18
N VAL A 224 18.43 -19.72 1.45
CA VAL A 224 17.73 -20.47 0.40
C VAL A 224 18.38 -20.26 -0.97
N TYR A 225 18.88 -19.04 -1.23
CA TYR A 225 19.22 -18.60 -2.59
C TYR A 225 20.70 -18.24 -2.81
N PHE A 226 21.51 -18.11 -1.75
CA PHE A 226 22.90 -17.66 -1.81
C PHE A 226 23.85 -18.57 -1.01
#